data_AF-A0AAV3NKN9-F1
#
_entry.id   AF-A0AAV3NKN9-F1
#
_cell.length_a   1.000
_cell.length_b   1.000
_cell.length_c   1.000
_cell.angle_alpha   90.00
_cell.angle_beta   90.00
_cell.angle_gamma   90.00
#
_symmetry.space_group_name_H-M   'P 1'
#
loop_
_entity.id
_entity.type
_entity.pdbx_description
1 polymer ?
#
loop_
_entity_poly.entity_id
_entity_poly.type
_entity_poly.pdbx_seq_one_letter_code
_entity_poly.pdbx_strand_id
1 'polypeptide(L)'
;MCRQLGIEDRFALVCYPQYDCQVEVMNRTIFLGIKKNLLESGAKWYEELDRVLWSYRTTPSNATGETSFSLVYGTEAVLPLKKYYV
;
A
#
# COMPACT_ATOMS: atom_id res chain seq x y z
N MET A 1 -3.11 -20.25 -14.73
CA MET A 1 -3.07 -18.80 -14.45
C MET A 1 -1.67 -18.23 -14.62
N CYS A 2 -0.72 -18.38 -13.68
CA CYS A 2 0.57 -17.66 -13.70
C CYS A 2 1.44 -17.96 -14.94
N ARG A 3 1.63 -19.24 -15.30
CA ARG A 3 2.39 -19.63 -16.51
C ARG A 3 1.77 -19.13 -17.81
N GLN A 4 0.45 -18.90 -17.86
CA GLN A 4 -0.24 -18.38 -19.04
C GLN A 4 -0.03 -16.88 -19.23
N LEU A 5 0.36 -16.17 -18.17
CA LEU A 5 0.67 -14.74 -18.18
C LEU A 5 2.17 -14.47 -18.26
N GLY A 6 3.00 -15.51 -18.46
CA GLY A 6 4.46 -15.40 -18.43
C GLY A 6 5.04 -15.06 -17.05
N ILE A 7 4.26 -15.24 -15.98
CA ILE A 7 4.68 -14.96 -14.61
C ILE A 7 5.41 -16.19 -14.07
N GLU A 8 6.69 -16.01 -13.73
CA GLU A 8 7.48 -17.00 -13.01
C GLU A 8 7.07 -17.03 -11.54
N ASP A 9 6.70 -18.22 -11.06
CA ASP A 9 6.34 -18.41 -9.66
C ASP A 9 7.61 -18.51 -8.81
N ARG A 10 7.84 -17.50 -7.98
CA ARG A 10 8.98 -17.45 -7.07
C ARG A 10 8.50 -17.67 -5.65
N PHE A 11 8.67 -18.89 -5.17
CA PHE A 11 8.42 -19.23 -3.78
C PHE A 11 9.55 -18.70 -2.91
N ALA A 12 9.21 -17.96 -1.85
CA ALA A 12 10.14 -17.71 -0.77
C ALA A 12 10.53 -19.07 -0.16
N LEU A 13 11.78 -19.48 -0.35
CA LEU A 13 12.36 -20.56 0.43
C LEU A 13 12.42 -20.07 1.89
N VAL A 14 12.12 -20.96 2.85
CA VAL A 14 12.13 -20.69 4.31
C VAL A 14 13.40 -19.95 4.79
N CYS A 15 14.50 -20.03 4.03
CA CYS A 15 15.79 -19.41 4.35
C CYS A 15 16.04 -18.01 3.74
N TYR A 16 15.09 -17.39 3.00
CA TYR A 16 15.24 -16.03 2.47
C TYR A 16 14.17 -15.08 3.02
N PRO A 17 14.28 -14.69 4.30
CA PRO A 17 13.31 -13.79 4.94
C PRO A 17 13.23 -12.41 4.26
N GLN A 18 14.29 -11.97 3.58
CA GLN A 18 14.36 -10.62 3.00
C GLN A 18 13.25 -10.31 1.98
N TYR A 19 12.80 -11.31 1.21
CA TYR A 19 11.75 -11.14 0.20
C TYR A 19 10.37 -10.99 0.85
N ASP A 20 10.04 -11.84 1.82
CA ASP A 20 8.76 -11.78 2.51
C ASP A 20 8.70 -10.67 3.56
N CYS A 21 9.82 -10.32 4.20
CA CYS A 21 9.84 -9.30 5.24
C CYS A 21 9.36 -7.92 4.75
N GLN A 22 9.65 -7.53 3.51
CA GLN A 22 9.14 -6.26 2.97
C GLN A 22 7.61 -6.28 2.85
N VAL A 23 7.06 -7.38 2.33
CA VAL A 23 5.62 -7.58 2.20
C VAL A 23 4.96 -7.65 3.58
N GLU A 24 5.58 -8.32 4.54
CA GLU A 24 5.11 -8.40 5.92
C GLU A 24 5.07 -7.03 6.59
N VAL A 25 6.12 -6.22 6.46
CA VAL A 25 6.17 -4.86 7.03
C VAL A 25 5.10 -3.98 6.38
N MET A 26 4.95 -4.03 5.06
CA MET A 26 3.90 -3.31 4.35
C MET A 26 2.50 -3.72 4.83
N ASN A 27 2.24 -5.04 4.90
CA ASN A 27 0.96 -5.59 5.35
C ASN A 27 0.64 -5.15 6.78
N ARG A 28 1.64 -5.14 7.68
CA ARG A 28 1.48 -4.64 9.05
C ARG A 28 1.09 -3.16 9.07
N THR A 29 1.74 -2.31 8.28
CA THR A 29 1.41 -0.88 8.20
C THR A 29 -0.01 -0.66 7.71
N ILE A 30 -0.44 -1.36 6.64
CA ILE A 30 -1.80 -1.27 6.11
C ILE A 30 -2.81 -1.73 7.17
N PHE A 31 -2.56 -2.86 7.82
CA PHE A 31 -3.45 -3.39 8.85
C PHE A 31 -3.59 -2.43 10.04
N LEU A 32 -2.50 -1.80 10.48
CA LEU A 32 -2.53 -0.80 11.55
C LEU A 32 -3.33 0.44 11.16
N GLY A 33 -3.19 0.92 9.92
CA GLY A 33 -3.99 2.04 9.40
C GLY A 33 -5.49 1.72 9.38
N ILE A 34 -5.86 0.54 8.89
CA ILE A 34 -7.25 0.08 8.88
C ILE A 34 -7.78 -0.02 10.32
N LYS A 35 -7.05 -0.67 11.22
CA LYS A 35 -7.45 -0.82 12.62
C LYS A 35 -7.70 0.54 13.28
N LYS A 36 -6.82 1.53 13.03
CA LYS A 36 -6.98 2.88 13.56
C LYS A 36 -8.27 3.53 13.05
N ASN A 37 -8.48 3.54 11.73
CA ASN A 37 -9.66 4.17 11.13
C ASN A 37 -10.95 3.47 11.54
N LEU A 38 -10.93 2.14 11.75
CA LEU A 38 -12.08 1.39 12.25
C LEU A 38 -12.48 1.81 13.66
N LEU A 39 -11.50 2.06 14.55
CA LEU A 39 -11.77 2.56 15.89
C LEU A 39 -12.37 3.97 15.88
N GLU A 40 -12.00 4.80 14.90
CA GLU A 40 -12.46 6.19 14.79
C GLU A 40 -13.83 6.31 14.09
N SER A 41 -14.08 5.54 13.02
CA SER A 41 -15.27 5.68 12.17
C SER A 41 -16.37 4.65 12.43
N GLY A 42 -16.04 3.49 13.00
CA GLY A 42 -16.96 2.35 13.08
C GLY A 42 -17.35 1.74 11.72
N ALA A 43 -16.69 2.15 10.63
CA ALA A 43 -16.94 1.64 9.28
C ALA A 43 -16.52 0.16 9.12
N LYS A 44 -16.77 -0.44 7.95
CA LYS A 44 -16.26 -1.78 7.65
C LYS A 44 -14.83 -1.70 7.11
N TRP A 45 -14.03 -2.75 7.33
CA TRP A 45 -12.60 -2.73 6.98
C TRP A 45 -12.34 -2.45 5.48
N TYR A 46 -13.22 -2.93 4.60
CA TYR A 46 -13.04 -2.75 3.15
C TYR A 46 -13.38 -1.32 2.69
N GLU A 47 -14.16 -0.56 3.47
CA GLU A 47 -14.51 0.83 3.17
C GLU A 47 -13.32 1.77 3.48
N GLU A 48 -12.46 1.37 4.41
CA GLU A 48 -11.26 2.11 4.79
C GLU A 48 -10.01 1.70 4.00
N LEU A 49 -10.08 0.59 3.25
CA LEU A 49 -8.93 0.05 2.53
C LEU A 49 -8.35 1.06 1.53
N ASP A 50 -9.18 1.68 0.71
CA ASP A 50 -8.74 2.65 -0.31
C ASP A 50 -8.08 3.87 0.32
N ARG A 51 -8.63 4.35 1.45
CA ARG A 51 -8.10 5.50 2.19
C ARG A 51 -6.73 5.21 2.78
N VAL A 52 -6.58 4.03 3.41
CA VAL A 52 -5.32 3.61 4.02
C VAL A 52 -4.25 3.36 2.95
N LEU A 53 -4.61 2.70 1.85
CA LEU A 53 -3.70 2.50 0.72
C LEU A 53 -3.28 3.81 0.07
N TRP A 54 -4.21 4.77 -0.07
CA TRP A 54 -3.89 6.10 -0.57
C TRP A 54 -2.86 6.79 0.33
N SER A 55 -3.16 6.87 1.63
CA SER A 55 -2.26 7.46 2.62
C SER A 55 -0.87 6.81 2.60
N TYR A 56 -0.79 5.49 2.58
CA TYR A 56 0.48 4.77 2.48
C TYR A 56 1.26 5.13 1.20
N ARG A 57 0.57 5.25 0.07
CA ARG A 57 1.20 5.57 -1.22
C ARG A 57 1.69 7.01 -1.31
N THR A 58 1.01 7.95 -0.69
CA THR A 58 1.30 9.39 -0.80
C THR A 58 2.03 9.98 0.41
N THR A 59 2.31 9.18 1.43
CA THR A 59 3.10 9.63 2.58
C THR A 59 4.59 9.40 2.30
N PRO A 60 5.44 10.44 2.42
CA PRO A 60 6.89 10.28 2.29
C PRO A 60 7.43 9.28 3.31
N SER A 61 8.31 8.39 2.86
CA SER A 61 9.02 7.48 3.75
C SER A 61 10.05 8.26 4.57
N ASN A 62 10.14 7.99 5.87
CA ASN A 62 11.19 8.57 6.72
C ASN A 62 12.61 8.20 6.27
N ALA A 63 12.78 7.08 5.58
CA ALA A 63 14.10 6.60 5.17
C ALA A 63 14.61 7.30 3.90
N THR A 64 13.73 7.58 2.94
CA THR A 64 14.11 8.09 1.61
C THR A 64 13.59 9.50 1.33
N GLY A 65 12.61 9.99 2.09
CA GLY A 65 11.91 11.26 1.80
C GLY A 65 10.95 11.20 0.61
N GLU A 66 10.93 10.08 -0.12
CA GLU A 66 10.11 9.85 -1.31
C GLU A 66 8.82 9.09 -0.93
N THR A 67 7.75 9.27 -1.71
CA THR A 67 6.51 8.51 -1.55
C THR A 67 6.58 7.19 -2.33
N SER A 68 5.79 6.19 -1.91
CA SER A 68 5.71 4.94 -2.68
C SER A 68 5.15 5.18 -4.09
N PHE A 69 4.30 6.20 -4.26
CA PHE A 69 3.77 6.58 -5.55
C PHE A 69 4.85 7.15 -6.48
N SER A 70 5.67 8.10 -6.00
CA SER A 70 6.74 8.67 -6.83
C SER A 70 7.81 7.64 -7.21
N LEU A 71 8.10 6.67 -6.36
CA LEU A 71 9.00 5.56 -6.69
C LEU A 71 8.50 4.69 -7.86
N VAL A 72 7.18 4.53 -8.03
CA VAL A 72 6.58 3.72 -9.09
C VAL A 72 6.38 4.52 -10.38
N TYR A 73 5.92 5.77 -10.26
CA TYR A 73 5.48 6.57 -11.41
C TYR A 73 6.46 7.68 -11.80
N GLY A 74 7.52 7.90 -11.02
CA GLY A 74 8.52 8.95 -11.26
C GLY A 74 8.06 10.37 -10.93
N THR A 75 6.86 10.55 -10.38
CA THR A 75 6.30 11.84 -9.96
C THR A 75 5.37 11.67 -8.78
N GLU A 76 5.20 12.71 -7.97
CA GLU A 76 4.27 12.71 -6.86
C GLU A 76 2.79 12.63 -7.30
N ALA A 77 1.96 12.06 -6.43
CA ALA A 77 0.53 11.95 -6.66
C ALA A 77 -0.13 13.33 -6.55
N VAL A 78 -0.77 13.79 -7.64
CA VAL A 78 -1.55 15.03 -7.63
C VAL A 78 -3.03 14.67 -7.58
N LEU A 79 -3.71 15.06 -6.49
CA LEU A 79 -5.16 14.94 -6.42
C LEU A 79 -5.79 15.98 -7.38
N PRO A 80 -6.68 15.57 -8.31
CA PRO A 80 -7.44 16.54 -9.08
C PRO A 80 -8.37 17.30 -8.13
N LEU A 81 -8.16 18.62 -8.01
CA LEU A 81 -8.95 19.51 -7.13
C LEU A 81 -10.45 19.59 -7.49
N LYS A 82 -10.90 18.94 -8.58
CA LYS A 82 -12.28 18.93 -9.04
C LYS A 82 -12.82 17.50 -9.10
N LYS A 83 -13.50 17.06 -8.04
CA LYS A 83 -14.71 16.19 -8.09
C LYS A 83 -15.35 15.88 -6.72
N TYR A 84 -15.46 16.86 -5.84
CA TYR A 84 -16.37 16.79 -4.69
C TYR A 84 -17.03 18.14 -4.47
N TYR A 85 -17.99 18.54 -5.32
CA TYR A 85 -19.10 19.47 -5.07
C TYR A 85 -19.87 19.62 -6.40
N VAL A 86 -20.87 18.75 -6.64
CA VAL A 86 -22.21 19.06 -7.15
C VAL A 86 -23.13 17.95 -6.65
#